data_AF-A0A0H3HI76-F1
#
_entry.id   AF-A0A0H3HI76-F1
#
_cell.length_a   1.000
_cell.length_b   1.000
_cell.length_c   1.000
_cell.angle_alpha   90.00
_cell.angle_beta   90.00
_cell.angle_gamma   90.00
#
_symmetry.space_group_name_H-M   'P 1'
#
loop_
_entity.id
_entity.type
_entity.pdbx_description
1 polymer ?
#
loop_
_entity_poly.entity_id
_entity_poly.type
_entity_poly.pdbx_seq_one_letter_code
_entity_poly.pdbx_strand_id
1 'polypeptide(L)' 'MIIIVALIFIFSAMTRMDNTATAEKTTDNAPYPVPTDKEISSRTLLGSEGRVVIEHRGQRYLLRQTHSGKLILTK' A
#
# COMPACT_ATOMS: atom_id res chain seq x y z
N MET A 1 2.80 3.73 -46.96
CA MET A 1 2.36 2.73 -45.96
C MET A 1 3.52 2.13 -45.16
N ILE A 2 4.72 1.97 -45.74
CA ILE A 2 5.91 1.44 -45.04
C ILE A 2 6.42 2.37 -43.91
N ILE A 3 6.36 3.70 -44.10
CA ILE A 3 6.87 4.68 -43.13
C ILE A 3 6.02 4.74 -41.84
N ILE A 4 4.69 4.59 -41.95
CA ILE A 4 3.77 4.64 -40.79
C ILE A 4 3.94 3.41 -39.89
N VAL A 5 4.17 2.22 -40.46
CA VAL A 5 4.37 0.98 -39.70
C VAL A 5 5.71 1.02 -38.94
N ALA A 6 6.76 1.61 -39.51
CA ALA A 6 8.04 1.79 -38.85
C ALA A 6 7.96 2.76 -37.65
N LEU A 7 7.19 3.84 -37.77
CA LEU A 7 6.99 4.83 -36.70
C LEU A 7 6.21 4.24 -35.51
N ILE A 8 5.21 3.38 -35.78
CA ILE A 8 4.47 2.64 -34.75
C ILE A 8 5.39 1.65 -34.02
N PHE A 9 6.27 0.96 -34.76
CA PHE A 9 7.21 -0.02 -34.19
C PHE A 9 8.20 0.60 -33.21
N ILE A 10 8.72 1.79 -33.54
CA ILE A 10 9.63 2.55 -32.66
C ILE A 10 8.90 3.00 -31.40
N PHE A 11 7.63 3.40 -31.50
CA PHE A 11 6.82 3.83 -30.35
C PHE A 11 6.50 2.67 -29.39
N SER A 12 6.23 1.46 -29.90
CA SER A 12 6.03 0.27 -29.07
C SER A 12 7.31 -0.16 -28.33
N ALA A 13 8.49 0.02 -28.93
CA ALA A 13 9.76 -0.32 -28.29
C ALA A 13 10.05 0.53 -27.03
N MET A 14 9.67 1.81 -27.02
CA MET A 14 9.91 2.69 -25.87
C MET A 14 8.92 2.48 -24.70
N THR A 15 7.86 1.68 -24.90
CA THR A 15 6.90 1.33 -23.83
C THR A 15 7.25 0.04 -23.09
N ARG A 16 8.26 -0.72 -23.54
CA ARG A 16 8.84 -1.81 -22.76
C ARG A 16 9.95 -1.24 -21.89
N MET A 17 9.56 -0.59 -20.82
CA MET A 17 10.46 -0.34 -19.71
C MET A 17 10.65 -1.68 -18.98
N ASP A 18 11.84 -2.25 -19.07
CA ASP A 18 12.22 -3.47 -18.37
C ASP A 18 12.36 -3.15 -16.87
N ASN A 19 11.24 -3.21 -16.13
CA ASN A 19 11.25 -3.13 -14.67
C ASN A 19 11.69 -4.48 -14.07
N THR A 20 12.95 -4.85 -14.30
CA THR A 20 13.61 -5.85 -13.46
C THR A 20 14.25 -5.13 -12.27
N ALA A 21 13.40 -4.58 -11.40
CA ALA A 21 13.83 -4.20 -10.08
C ALA A 21 13.95 -5.49 -9.27
N THR A 22 15.18 -6.03 -9.19
CA THR A 22 15.56 -6.94 -8.10
C THR A 22 15.28 -6.19 -6.80
N ALA A 23 14.11 -6.45 -6.21
CA ALA A 23 13.80 -6.02 -4.87
C ALA A 23 14.72 -6.80 -3.94
N GLU A 24 15.88 -6.20 -3.65
CA GLU A 24 16.71 -6.62 -2.53
C GLU A 24 15.80 -6.65 -1.30
N LYS A 25 15.60 -7.85 -0.75
CA LYS A 25 14.87 -8.08 0.48
C LYS A 25 15.64 -7.39 1.61
N THR A 26 15.44 -6.09 1.77
CA THR A 26 15.81 -5.39 3.00
C THR A 26 15.08 -6.09 4.12
N THR A 27 15.81 -6.77 4.99
CA THR A 27 15.28 -7.35 6.22
C THR A 27 14.87 -6.20 7.13
N ASP A 28 13.67 -5.69 6.90
CA ASP A 28 12.94 -4.86 7.84
C ASP A 28 12.70 -5.71 9.09
N ASN A 29 13.31 -5.32 10.22
CA ASN A 29 13.21 -6.04 11.49
C ASN A 29 11.87 -5.77 12.21
N ALA A 30 10.90 -5.12 11.56
CA ALA A 30 9.55 -5.04 12.06
C ALA A 30 8.96 -6.45 12.22
N PRO A 31 8.29 -6.77 13.34
CA PRO A 31 7.56 -8.02 13.48
C PRO A 31 6.56 -8.12 12.33
N TYR A 32 6.82 -9.01 11.39
CA TYR A 32 5.85 -9.34 10.36
C TYR A 32 4.69 -10.09 11.01
N PRO A 33 3.44 -9.86 10.56
CA PRO A 33 2.30 -10.61 11.02
C PRO A 33 2.57 -12.12 10.86
N VAL A 34 2.37 -12.88 11.92
CA VAL A 34 2.43 -14.35 11.88
C VAL A 34 1.02 -14.92 11.73
N PRO A 35 0.85 -16.14 11.19
CA PRO A 35 -0.49 -16.72 10.96
C PRO A 35 -1.37 -16.86 12.21
N THR A 36 -0.76 -16.84 13.39
CA THR A 36 -1.47 -16.91 14.68
C THR A 36 -1.95 -15.55 15.19
N ASP A 37 -1.54 -14.45 14.55
CA ASP A 37 -1.98 -13.12 14.93
C ASP A 37 -3.46 -12.92 14.62
N LYS A 38 -4.13 -12.14 15.47
CA LYS A 38 -5.51 -11.74 15.22
C LYS A 38 -5.55 -10.75 14.07
N GLU A 39 -6.08 -11.19 12.94
CA GLU A 39 -6.33 -10.32 11.78
C GLU A 39 -7.72 -9.68 11.86
N ILE A 40 -7.82 -8.40 11.48
CA ILE A 40 -9.09 -7.69 11.34
C ILE A 40 -9.04 -6.78 10.11
N SER A 41 -10.10 -6.79 9.31
CA SER A 41 -10.18 -5.88 8.16
C SER A 41 -10.29 -4.43 8.63
N SER A 42 -9.61 -3.52 7.94
CA SER A 42 -9.69 -2.09 8.23
C SER A 42 -11.11 -1.54 8.08
N ARG A 43 -11.90 -2.06 7.13
CA ARG A 43 -13.29 -1.65 6.93
C ARG A 43 -14.18 -2.06 8.11
N THR A 44 -13.95 -3.22 8.70
CA THR A 44 -14.66 -3.64 9.92
C THR A 44 -14.21 -2.83 11.14
N LEU A 45 -12.90 -2.57 11.27
CA LEU A 45 -12.34 -1.85 12.41
C LEU A 45 -12.75 -0.36 12.44
N LEU A 46 -12.80 0.29 11.28
CA LEU A 46 -13.02 1.73 11.15
C LEU A 46 -14.47 2.12 10.85
N GLY A 47 -15.29 1.19 10.37
CA GLY A 47 -16.68 1.44 9.98
C GLY A 47 -16.83 2.45 8.84
N SER A 48 -18.03 3.03 8.72
CA SER A 48 -18.36 4.04 7.69
C SER A 48 -17.59 5.35 7.87
N GLU A 49 -17.25 5.68 9.12
CA GLU A 49 -16.55 6.91 9.49
C GLU A 49 -15.08 6.92 9.09
N GLY A 50 -14.50 5.75 8.75
CA GLY A 50 -13.09 5.63 8.39
C GLY A 50 -12.13 5.92 9.56
N ARG A 51 -12.63 5.89 10.80
CA ARG A 51 -11.87 6.15 12.03
C ARG A 51 -12.48 5.48 13.26
N VAL A 52 -11.65 5.12 14.23
CA VAL A 52 -12.05 4.56 15.53
C VAL A 52 -11.18 5.14 16.64
N VAL A 53 -11.75 5.31 17.83
CA VAL A 53 -11.00 5.68 19.03
C VAL A 53 -10.65 4.42 19.81
N ILE A 54 -9.37 4.25 20.09
CA ILE A 54 -8.82 3.16 20.88
C ILE A 54 -8.45 3.72 22.24
N GLU A 55 -9.04 3.16 23.30
CA GLU A 55 -8.57 3.40 24.65
C GLU A 55 -7.42 2.44 24.96
N HIS A 56 -6.31 2.96 25.45
CA HIS A 56 -5.18 2.16 25.90
C HIS A 56 -4.52 2.83 27.10
N ARG A 57 -4.51 2.14 28.24
CA ARG A 57 -3.93 2.63 29.52
C ARG A 57 -4.51 4.00 29.93
N GLY A 58 -5.82 4.19 29.79
CA GLY A 58 -6.50 5.46 30.12
C GLY A 58 -6.21 6.61 29.16
N GLN A 59 -5.47 6.38 28.07
CA GLN A 59 -5.26 7.35 27.00
C GLN A 59 -6.16 6.99 25.82
N ARG A 60 -6.61 8.00 25.08
CA ARG A 60 -7.39 7.81 23.86
C ARG A 60 -6.48 8.05 22.66
N TYR A 61 -6.54 7.14 21.69
CA TYR A 61 -5.84 7.24 20.42
C TYR A 61 -6.85 7.19 19.29
N LEU A 62 -6.66 8.01 18.27
CA LEU A 62 -7.44 7.97 17.04
C LEU A 62 -6.71 7.17 15.98
N LEU A 63 -7.28 6.04 15.59
CA LEU A 63 -6.88 5.29 14.40
C LEU A 63 -7.77 5.74 13.24
N ARG A 64 -7.17 6.15 12.12
CA ARG A 64 -7.91 6.59 10.93
C ARG A 64 -7.20 6.24 9.63
N GLN A 65 -7.95 6.23 8.54
CA GLN A 65 -7.37 6.22 7.21
C GLN A 65 -6.84 7.63 6.84
N THR A 66 -5.76 7.67 6.06
CA THR A 66 -5.21 8.89 5.44
C THR A 66 -5.75 9.06 4.03
N HIS A 67 -5.56 10.24 3.43
CA HIS A 67 -5.92 10.47 2.03
C HIS A 67 -5.16 9.54 1.06
N SER A 68 -3.94 9.13 1.42
CA SER A 68 -3.15 8.14 0.68
C SER A 68 -3.59 6.69 0.91
N GLY A 69 -4.66 6.46 1.68
CA GLY A 69 -5.22 5.15 1.94
C GLY A 69 -4.54 4.35 3.06
N LYS A 70 -3.45 4.87 3.65
CA LYS A 70 -2.74 4.24 4.78
C LYS A 70 -3.52 4.42 6.09
N LEU A 71 -3.18 3.62 7.10
CA LEU A 71 -3.67 3.80 8.46
C LEU A 71 -2.67 4.60 9.29
N ILE A 72 -3.16 5.54 10.09
CA ILE A 72 -2.35 6.29 11.05
C ILE A 72 -3.01 6.27 12.43
N LEU A 73 -2.18 6.06 13.46
CA LEU A 73 -2.57 6.18 14.86
C LEU A 73 -2.03 7.52 15.39
N THR A 74 -2.90 8.30 16.01
CA THR A 74 -2.59 9.61 16.61
C THR A 74 -3.12 9.66 18.03
N LYS A 75 -2.56 10.53 18.87
CA LYS A 75 -3.01 10.78 20.24
C LYS A 75 -3.86 12.04 20.28
#